data_AF-A0A9X6S6L7-F1
#
_entry.id   AF-A0A9X6S6L7-F1
#
_cell.length_a   1.000
_cell.length_b   1.000
_cell.length_c   1.000
_cell.angle_alpha   90.00
_cell.angle_beta   90.00
_cell.angle_gamma   90.00
#
_symmetry.space_group_name_H-M   'P 1'
#
loop_
_entity.id
_entity.type
_entity.pdbx_description
1 polymer ?
#
loop_
_entity_poly.entity_id
_entity_poly.type
_entity_poly.pdbx_seq_one_letter_code
_entity_poly.pdbx_strand_id
1 'polypeptide(L)'
;MKTLTINQKVFKHQDAQTKLKIALFEDDSKVSLDSNSEYQFKIKNSSGYLKSEKLTIEDNRLVLTTDKLKGLPPDTYNFEVWQNEDSIYPSENYGYFSITKNTTEVDGKIIPVITIEEFNKRIDEALKKVESIEQIKGEKGDKGEKGDKGDTGERGTDGTDGRDGIDGKNGQDGKSAYQIWLDLGNSGSEQDFINSLKAQSERHVPTGYTLDTSTKPWTLLFDNGCIVYNSLYWNNGAIFRPDPSNQRAKGDFPVYSIPDTIMNVLKGLILYSEFKNSNWDGGFFGGTTVENPITNGDKYNWDGTKIKKDGTSAKNRAIFARTIYELGIWSDEIVEELGAVRK
;
A
#
# COMPACT_ATOMS: atom_id res chain seq x y z
N MET A 1 -2.89 -13.07 32.15
CA MET A 1 -2.31 -13.08 30.79
C MET A 1 -3.18 -13.92 29.87
N LYS A 2 -3.63 -13.37 28.73
CA LYS A 2 -4.41 -14.12 27.73
C LYS A 2 -3.47 -14.72 26.70
N THR A 3 -3.52 -16.03 26.50
CA THR A 3 -2.68 -16.73 25.51
C THR A 3 -3.51 -17.73 24.71
N LEU A 4 -2.92 -18.26 23.64
CA LEU A 4 -3.56 -19.29 22.82
C LEU A 4 -2.54 -20.31 22.32
N THR A 5 -3.03 -21.47 21.94
CA THR A 5 -2.28 -22.49 21.19
C THR A 5 -3.03 -22.88 19.94
N ILE A 6 -2.31 -23.30 18.91
CA ILE A 6 -2.86 -23.80 17.65
C ILE A 6 -2.18 -25.13 17.32
N ASN A 7 -2.96 -26.13 16.91
CA ASN A 7 -2.47 -27.49 16.64
C ASN A 7 -1.50 -27.57 15.45
N GLN A 8 -1.65 -26.69 14.47
CA GLN A 8 -0.87 -26.68 13.25
C GLN A 8 -0.62 -25.24 12.82
N LYS A 9 0.64 -24.94 12.52
CA LYS A 9 1.07 -23.60 12.11
C LYS A 9 1.50 -23.53 10.66
N VAL A 10 1.65 -24.64 9.97
CA VAL A 10 2.15 -24.66 8.58
C VAL A 10 1.26 -25.55 7.74
N PHE A 11 0.80 -25.03 6.61
CA PHE A 11 0.02 -25.78 5.61
C PHE A 11 0.35 -25.27 4.20
N LYS A 12 -0.13 -25.99 3.19
CA LYS A 12 0.18 -25.69 1.78
C LYS A 12 -0.83 -24.69 1.22
N HIS A 13 -0.37 -23.81 0.35
CA HIS A 13 -1.24 -22.95 -0.44
C HIS A 13 -2.20 -23.83 -1.25
N GLN A 14 -3.47 -23.42 -1.30
CA GLN A 14 -4.62 -24.17 -1.83
C GLN A 14 -5.13 -25.35 -0.98
N ASP A 15 -4.53 -25.68 0.17
CA ASP A 15 -5.12 -26.63 1.11
C ASP A 15 -6.44 -26.07 1.66
N ALA A 16 -7.53 -26.79 1.43
CA ALA A 16 -8.87 -26.38 1.81
C ALA A 16 -9.52 -27.29 2.86
N GLN A 17 -8.77 -28.22 3.48
CA GLN A 17 -9.33 -29.27 4.34
C GLN A 17 -8.73 -29.28 5.74
N THR A 18 -7.55 -28.71 5.95
CA THR A 18 -6.91 -28.68 7.26
C THR A 18 -7.76 -27.90 8.26
N LYS A 19 -8.02 -28.51 9.43
CA LYS A 19 -8.69 -27.87 10.56
C LYS A 19 -7.65 -27.31 11.54
N LEU A 20 -7.59 -25.99 11.61
CA LEU A 20 -6.83 -25.26 12.61
C LEU A 20 -7.63 -25.23 13.91
N LYS A 21 -7.19 -26.02 14.90
CA LYS A 21 -7.82 -26.12 16.23
C LYS A 21 -7.05 -25.27 17.23
N ILE A 22 -7.75 -24.32 17.84
CA ILE A 22 -7.21 -23.30 18.75
C ILE A 22 -7.76 -23.52 20.16
N ALA A 23 -6.89 -23.44 21.17
CA ALA A 23 -7.29 -23.41 22.58
C ALA A 23 -6.86 -22.08 23.20
N LEU A 24 -7.77 -21.46 23.95
CA LEU A 24 -7.56 -20.20 24.65
C LEU A 24 -7.21 -20.45 26.11
N PHE A 25 -6.38 -19.59 26.69
CA PHE A 25 -5.92 -19.68 28.07
C PHE A 25 -5.93 -18.30 28.73
N GLU A 26 -6.28 -18.28 30.01
CA GLU A 26 -6.18 -17.12 30.91
C GLU A 26 -5.38 -17.54 32.14
N ASP A 27 -4.24 -16.89 32.38
CA ASP A 27 -3.34 -17.21 33.50
C ASP A 27 -3.01 -18.71 33.58
N ASP A 28 -2.60 -19.26 32.42
CA ASP A 28 -2.26 -20.67 32.18
C ASP A 28 -3.43 -21.67 32.34
N SER A 29 -4.61 -21.20 32.70
CA SER A 29 -5.82 -22.01 32.80
C SER A 29 -6.57 -22.02 31.48
N LYS A 30 -6.92 -23.21 30.98
CA LYS A 30 -7.66 -23.33 29.72
C LYS A 30 -9.06 -22.74 29.87
N VAL A 31 -9.43 -21.84 28.97
CA VAL A 31 -10.75 -21.20 28.92
C VAL A 31 -11.80 -22.23 28.46
N SER A 32 -12.96 -22.22 29.13
CA SER A 32 -14.15 -22.94 28.66
C SER A 32 -14.87 -22.08 27.63
N LEU A 33 -15.09 -22.62 26.43
CA LEU A 33 -15.72 -21.89 25.34
C LEU A 33 -17.24 -21.81 25.55
N ASP A 34 -17.82 -20.65 25.25
CA ASP A 34 -19.26 -20.40 25.33
C ASP A 34 -19.88 -20.43 23.94
N SER A 35 -20.85 -21.33 23.72
CA SER A 35 -21.52 -21.49 22.43
C SER A 35 -22.36 -20.28 22.00
N ASN A 36 -22.72 -19.39 22.93
CA ASN A 36 -23.44 -18.17 22.62
C ASN A 36 -22.52 -16.99 22.28
N SER A 37 -21.23 -17.12 22.58
CA SER A 37 -20.23 -16.12 22.25
C SER A 37 -19.82 -16.22 20.77
N GLU A 38 -19.55 -15.07 20.16
CA GLU A 38 -18.96 -14.99 18.85
C GLU A 38 -17.44 -14.96 18.95
N TYR A 39 -16.79 -15.80 18.15
CA TYR A 39 -15.33 -15.88 18.06
C TYR A 39 -14.89 -15.56 16.63
N GLN A 40 -14.06 -14.54 16.48
CA GLN A 40 -13.54 -14.06 15.20
C GLN A 40 -12.04 -14.28 15.13
N PHE A 41 -11.57 -14.86 14.03
CA PHE A 41 -10.18 -15.07 13.69
C PHE A 41 -9.70 -13.93 12.80
N LYS A 42 -9.04 -12.93 13.39
CA LYS A 42 -8.57 -11.74 12.68
C LYS A 42 -7.14 -11.96 12.20
N ILE A 43 -6.91 -11.75 10.91
CA ILE A 43 -5.66 -12.07 10.22
C ILE A 43 -5.01 -10.78 9.74
N LYS A 44 -3.70 -10.67 9.94
CA LYS A 44 -2.86 -9.59 9.44
C LYS A 44 -1.54 -10.14 8.88
N ASN A 45 -0.90 -9.37 8.01
CA ASN A 45 0.52 -9.54 7.67
C ASN A 45 1.34 -8.37 8.26
N SER A 46 2.57 -8.19 7.78
CA SER A 46 3.43 -7.07 8.17
C SER A 46 2.85 -5.70 7.76
N SER A 47 2.04 -5.65 6.71
CA SER A 47 1.44 -4.41 6.18
C SER A 47 0.14 -4.01 6.86
N GLY A 48 -0.51 -4.92 7.60
CA GLY A 48 -1.73 -4.59 8.35
C GLY A 48 -2.80 -5.68 8.30
N TYR A 49 -4.00 -5.31 8.75
CA TYR A 49 -5.17 -6.18 8.76
C TYR A 49 -5.56 -6.61 7.34
N LEU A 50 -5.90 -7.89 7.19
CA LEU A 50 -6.28 -8.50 5.92
C LEU A 50 -7.76 -8.88 5.92
N LYS A 51 -8.17 -9.73 6.87
CA LYS A 51 -9.54 -10.26 6.92
C LYS A 51 -9.88 -10.86 8.29
N SER A 52 -11.17 -11.14 8.50
CA SER A 52 -11.71 -11.82 9.67
C SER A 52 -12.55 -13.00 9.23
N GLU A 53 -12.46 -14.11 9.96
CA GLU A 53 -13.27 -15.31 9.72
C GLU A 53 -13.90 -15.79 11.01
N LYS A 54 -15.16 -16.22 10.95
CA LYS A 54 -15.86 -16.75 12.11
C LYS A 54 -15.32 -18.13 12.48
N LEU A 55 -15.03 -18.33 13.76
CA LEU A 55 -14.61 -19.62 14.31
C LEU A 55 -15.82 -20.43 14.76
N THR A 56 -15.73 -21.75 14.59
CA THR A 56 -16.69 -22.71 15.12
C THR A 56 -16.12 -23.40 16.36
N ILE A 57 -16.96 -24.01 17.20
CA ILE A 57 -16.49 -24.77 18.36
C ILE A 57 -16.63 -26.26 18.06
N GLU A 58 -15.53 -27.00 18.14
CA GLU A 58 -15.50 -28.47 18.09
C GLU A 58 -14.58 -28.99 19.19
N ASP A 59 -15.01 -30.02 19.94
CA ASP A 59 -14.21 -30.66 21.00
C ASP A 59 -13.60 -29.68 22.02
N ASN A 60 -14.36 -28.64 22.41
CA ASN A 60 -13.90 -27.55 23.28
C ASN A 60 -12.62 -26.87 22.75
N ARG A 61 -12.54 -26.67 21.44
CA ARG A 61 -11.55 -25.86 20.73
C ARG A 61 -12.24 -25.02 19.66
N LEU A 62 -11.67 -23.86 19.38
CA LEU A 62 -12.09 -23.04 18.26
C LEU A 62 -11.51 -23.63 16.97
N VAL A 63 -12.27 -23.66 15.90
CA VAL A 63 -11.90 -24.32 14.64
C VAL A 63 -12.11 -23.37 13.47
N LEU A 64 -11.05 -23.22 12.68
CA LEU A 64 -11.05 -22.64 11.34
C LEU A 64 -10.61 -23.71 10.34
N THR A 65 -11.34 -23.89 9.25
CA THR A 65 -10.89 -24.75 8.14
C THR A 65 -10.15 -23.91 7.11
N THR A 66 -9.07 -24.42 6.53
CA THR A 66 -8.19 -23.65 5.64
C THR A 66 -8.84 -23.22 4.32
N ASP A 67 -10.03 -23.72 3.97
CA ASP A 67 -10.82 -23.18 2.86
C ASP A 67 -11.15 -21.69 3.05
N LYS A 68 -11.32 -21.25 4.31
CA LYS A 68 -11.54 -19.84 4.68
C LYS A 68 -10.31 -18.96 4.47
N LEU A 69 -9.14 -19.56 4.26
CA LEU A 69 -7.89 -18.87 4.02
C LEU A 69 -7.51 -18.81 2.54
N LYS A 70 -8.39 -19.26 1.63
CA LYS A 70 -8.21 -19.09 0.20
C LYS A 70 -8.05 -17.60 -0.17
N GLY A 71 -7.16 -17.34 -1.12
CA GLY A 71 -6.82 -15.99 -1.56
C GLY A 71 -5.67 -15.34 -0.78
N LEU A 72 -5.24 -15.91 0.35
CA LEU A 72 -4.02 -15.49 1.02
C LEU A 72 -2.80 -16.10 0.31
N PRO A 73 -1.84 -15.30 -0.19
CA PRO A 73 -0.63 -15.83 -0.83
C PRO A 73 0.26 -16.60 0.17
N PRO A 74 1.22 -17.41 -0.32
CA PRO A 74 2.23 -18.02 0.53
C PRO A 74 3.02 -16.96 1.31
N ASP A 75 2.85 -16.93 2.64
CA ASP A 75 3.52 -16.01 3.56
C ASP A 75 3.33 -16.49 5.02
N THR A 76 3.94 -15.78 5.97
CA THR A 76 3.66 -15.91 7.40
C THR A 76 2.71 -14.81 7.86
N TYR A 77 1.60 -15.23 8.45
CA TYR A 77 0.53 -14.37 8.91
C TYR A 77 0.49 -14.38 10.43
N ASN A 78 0.15 -13.22 10.98
CA ASN A 78 -0.17 -13.05 12.38
C ASN A 78 -1.68 -13.03 12.55
N PHE A 79 -2.17 -13.53 13.68
CA PHE A 79 -3.59 -13.54 13.97
C PHE A 79 -3.89 -13.27 15.44
N GLU A 80 -5.12 -12.85 15.67
CA GLU A 80 -5.75 -12.76 16.98
C GLU A 80 -7.10 -13.48 16.95
N VAL A 81 -7.52 -13.94 18.12
CA VAL A 81 -8.89 -14.41 18.35
C VAL A 81 -9.62 -13.38 19.19
N TRP A 82 -10.71 -12.85 18.65
CA TRP A 82 -11.57 -11.88 19.32
C TRP A 82 -12.86 -12.58 19.75
N GLN A 83 -13.19 -12.48 21.03
CA GLN A 83 -14.46 -12.94 21.59
C GLN A 83 -15.36 -11.72 21.85
N ASN A 84 -16.54 -11.68 21.25
CA ASN A 84 -17.55 -10.63 21.40
C ASN A 84 -16.98 -9.19 21.27
N GLU A 85 -16.01 -9.00 20.37
CA GLU A 85 -15.30 -7.74 20.10
C GLU A 85 -14.36 -7.20 21.21
N ASP A 86 -14.60 -7.53 22.48
CA ASP A 86 -13.88 -6.89 23.59
C ASP A 86 -12.72 -7.73 24.17
N SER A 87 -12.75 -9.04 23.97
CA SER A 87 -11.80 -9.97 24.59
C SER A 87 -10.86 -10.57 23.55
N ILE A 88 -9.59 -10.13 23.56
CA ILE A 88 -8.60 -10.43 22.53
C ILE A 88 -7.54 -11.41 23.06
N TYR A 89 -7.22 -12.42 22.25
CA TYR A 89 -6.19 -13.41 22.51
C TYR A 89 -5.19 -13.46 21.35
N PRO A 90 -3.86 -13.48 21.61
CA PRO A 90 -3.20 -13.21 22.89
C PRO A 90 -3.32 -11.73 23.33
N SER A 91 -3.04 -11.42 24.60
CA SER A 91 -3.09 -10.02 25.10
C SER A 91 -1.86 -9.16 24.80
N GLU A 92 -0.70 -9.77 24.53
CA GLU A 92 0.57 -9.04 24.35
C GLU A 92 1.22 -9.22 22.98
N ASN A 93 0.92 -10.32 22.30
CA ASN A 93 1.56 -10.72 21.05
C ASN A 93 0.50 -11.30 20.11
N TYR A 94 0.94 -11.78 18.95
CA TYR A 94 0.09 -12.45 17.98
C TYR A 94 0.28 -13.96 18.01
N GLY A 95 -0.78 -14.70 17.69
CA GLY A 95 -0.63 -16.04 17.13
C GLY A 95 -0.05 -15.95 15.72
N TYR A 96 0.54 -17.03 15.20
CA TYR A 96 1.01 -17.05 13.82
C TYR A 96 0.75 -18.39 13.13
N PHE A 97 0.64 -18.33 11.81
CA PHE A 97 0.67 -19.49 10.91
C PHE A 97 1.37 -19.11 9.59
N SER A 98 1.81 -20.10 8.82
CA SER A 98 2.50 -19.93 7.54
C SER A 98 1.82 -20.75 6.46
N ILE A 99 1.55 -20.11 5.33
CA ILE A 99 1.12 -20.75 4.09
C ILE A 99 2.35 -20.96 3.23
N THR A 100 2.65 -22.20 2.87
CA THR A 100 3.81 -22.53 2.03
C THR A 100 3.40 -22.85 0.60
N LYS A 101 4.26 -22.51 -0.37
CA LYS A 101 4.05 -22.86 -1.78
C LYS A 101 3.81 -24.36 -1.97
N ASN A 102 2.91 -24.72 -2.87
CA ASN A 102 2.82 -26.09 -3.38
C ASN A 102 3.84 -26.33 -4.51
N THR A 103 4.07 -27.58 -4.88
CA THR A 103 5.07 -27.96 -5.90
C THR A 103 4.65 -27.62 -7.34
N THR A 104 3.42 -27.14 -7.53
CA THR A 104 2.86 -26.76 -8.83
C THR A 104 2.88 -25.26 -9.07
N GLU A 105 3.28 -24.47 -8.07
CA GLU A 105 3.43 -23.03 -8.19
C GLU A 105 4.78 -22.68 -8.82
N VAL A 106 4.71 -22.09 -10.01
CA VAL A 106 5.86 -21.49 -10.70
C VAL A 106 6.27 -20.22 -9.95
N ASP A 107 7.58 -19.95 -9.86
CA ASP A 107 8.20 -18.83 -9.13
C ASP A 107 7.95 -17.46 -9.80
N GLY A 108 6.70 -17.18 -10.18
CA GLY A 108 6.22 -15.88 -10.63
C GLY A 108 5.82 -15.05 -9.42
N LYS A 109 6.44 -13.88 -9.26
CA LYS A 109 6.13 -12.87 -8.24
C LYS A 109 4.62 -12.58 -8.25
N ILE A 110 3.86 -13.13 -7.29
CA ILE A 110 2.43 -12.84 -7.17
C ILE A 110 2.32 -11.44 -6.56
N ILE A 111 1.90 -10.48 -7.38
CA ILE A 111 1.47 -9.15 -6.94
C ILE A 111 0.32 -9.37 -5.94
N PRO A 112 0.20 -8.63 -4.82
CA PRO A 112 -0.98 -8.71 -3.95
C PRO A 112 -2.21 -8.26 -4.76
N VAL A 113 -2.84 -9.22 -5.41
CA VAL A 113 -4.09 -9.07 -6.15
C VAL A 113 -5.17 -9.15 -5.10
N ILE A 114 -5.90 -8.06 -4.87
CA ILE A 114 -7.22 -8.10 -4.24
C ILE A 114 -7.95 -9.25 -4.94
N THR A 115 -8.43 -10.25 -4.19
CA THR A 115 -9.09 -11.40 -4.81
C THR A 115 -10.22 -10.89 -5.71
N ILE A 116 -10.48 -11.54 -6.85
CA ILE A 116 -11.58 -11.13 -7.75
C ILE A 116 -12.89 -11.00 -6.97
N GLU A 117 -13.09 -11.85 -5.97
CA GLU A 117 -14.24 -11.85 -5.08
C GLU A 117 -14.31 -10.59 -4.21
N GLU A 118 -13.17 -10.10 -3.69
CA GLU A 118 -13.13 -8.86 -2.91
C GLU A 118 -13.15 -7.61 -3.80
N PHE A 119 -12.59 -7.69 -5.00
CA PHE A 119 -12.77 -6.66 -6.02
C PHE A 119 -14.25 -6.52 -6.41
N ASN A 120 -14.93 -7.65 -6.66
CA ASN A 120 -16.36 -7.68 -6.94
C ASN A 120 -17.17 -7.17 -5.76
N LYS A 121 -16.84 -7.56 -4.52
CA LYS A 121 -17.51 -7.03 -3.32
C LYS A 121 -17.39 -5.51 -3.21
N ARG A 122 -16.21 -4.95 -3.47
CA ARG A 122 -16.00 -3.49 -3.48
C ARG A 122 -16.76 -2.82 -4.61
N ILE A 123 -16.85 -3.45 -5.79
CA ILE A 123 -17.70 -2.98 -6.89
C ILE A 123 -19.18 -3.03 -6.50
N ASP A 124 -19.67 -4.11 -5.90
CA ASP A 124 -21.07 -4.26 -5.50
C ASP A 124 -21.46 -3.25 -4.40
N GLU A 125 -20.57 -3.01 -3.43
CA GLU A 125 -20.73 -1.97 -2.41
C GLU A 125 -20.72 -0.56 -3.03
N ALA A 126 -19.87 -0.33 -4.03
CA ALA A 126 -19.87 0.93 -4.79
C ALA A 126 -21.14 1.09 -5.64
N LEU A 127 -21.63 0.02 -6.27
CA LEU A 127 -22.85 0.01 -7.09
C LEU A 127 -24.10 0.26 -6.24
N LYS A 128 -24.19 -0.31 -5.03
CA LYS A 128 -25.28 0.00 -4.07
C LYS A 128 -25.31 1.48 -3.67
N LYS A 129 -24.14 2.12 -3.56
CA LYS A 129 -24.08 3.58 -3.34
C LYS A 129 -24.59 4.35 -4.57
N VAL A 130 -24.37 3.85 -5.78
CA VAL A 130 -24.85 4.47 -7.02
C VAL A 130 -26.36 4.27 -7.24
N GLU A 131 -26.93 3.12 -6.87
CA GLU A 131 -28.40 2.89 -6.96
C GLU A 131 -29.20 3.88 -6.12
N SER A 132 -28.64 4.37 -5.01
CA SER A 132 -29.26 5.44 -4.21
C SER A 132 -29.39 6.80 -4.93
N ILE A 133 -28.77 6.95 -6.11
CA ILE A 133 -28.77 8.16 -6.95
C ILE A 133 -29.84 8.09 -8.08
N GLU A 134 -30.52 6.95 -8.29
CA GLU A 134 -31.54 6.81 -9.36
C GLU A 134 -32.79 7.69 -9.18
N GLN A 135 -32.94 8.42 -8.07
CA GLN A 135 -34.03 9.39 -7.89
C GLN A 135 -33.90 10.68 -8.74
N ILE A 136 -32.88 10.83 -9.59
CA ILE A 136 -32.72 12.00 -10.49
C ILE A 136 -33.02 11.67 -11.97
N LYS A 137 -33.74 10.58 -12.26
CA LYS A 137 -34.26 10.36 -13.62
C LYS A 137 -35.36 11.38 -13.90
N GLY A 138 -35.04 12.38 -14.71
CA GLY A 138 -35.96 13.46 -15.10
C GLY A 138 -37.30 12.92 -15.61
N GLU A 139 -38.38 13.63 -15.27
CA GLU A 139 -39.74 13.28 -15.65
C GLU A 139 -39.84 13.02 -17.16
N LYS A 140 -40.55 11.95 -17.53
CA LYS A 140 -40.84 11.59 -18.92
C LYS A 140 -41.64 12.74 -19.55
N GLY A 141 -41.07 13.39 -20.58
CA GLY A 141 -41.73 14.50 -21.28
C GLY A 141 -43.12 14.11 -21.80
N ASP A 142 -44.04 15.08 -21.73
CA ASP A 142 -45.45 14.90 -22.08
C ASP A 142 -45.65 14.33 -23.48
N LYS A 143 -46.66 13.47 -23.62
CA LYS A 143 -47.07 12.88 -24.89
C LYS A 143 -47.69 13.99 -25.77
N GLY A 144 -47.09 14.24 -26.93
CA GLY A 144 -47.60 15.24 -27.88
C GLY A 144 -49.08 15.03 -28.24
N GLU A 145 -49.79 16.14 -28.42
CA GLU A 145 -51.22 16.15 -28.74
C GLU A 145 -51.53 15.37 -30.02
N LYS A 146 -52.65 14.65 -30.00
CA LYS A 146 -53.15 13.86 -31.12
C LYS A 146 -53.72 14.82 -32.17
N GLY A 147 -53.16 14.81 -33.38
CA GLY A 147 -53.64 15.64 -34.48
C GLY A 147 -55.12 15.41 -34.82
N ASP A 148 -55.78 16.49 -35.23
CA ASP A 148 -57.20 16.52 -35.55
C ASP A 148 -57.58 15.54 -36.66
N LYS A 149 -58.78 14.96 -36.54
CA LYS A 149 -59.34 14.03 -37.51
C LYS A 149 -59.79 14.79 -38.76
N GLY A 150 -59.20 14.47 -39.91
CA GLY A 150 -59.62 15.04 -41.20
C GLY A 150 -61.04 14.63 -41.60
N ASP A 151 -61.73 15.55 -42.28
CA ASP A 151 -63.09 15.38 -42.79
C ASP A 151 -63.20 14.27 -43.84
N THR A 152 -64.37 13.64 -43.90
CA THR A 152 -64.65 12.50 -44.77
C THR A 152 -64.84 12.95 -46.22
N GLY A 153 -64.03 12.39 -47.13
CA GLY A 153 -64.09 12.61 -48.58
C GLY A 153 -63.84 11.31 -49.37
N GLU A 154 -64.28 11.32 -50.62
CA GLU A 154 -64.74 10.19 -51.45
C GLU A 154 -63.83 8.96 -51.64
N ARG A 155 -64.46 7.84 -51.97
CA ARG A 155 -63.84 6.52 -52.19
C ARG A 155 -62.98 6.51 -53.47
N GLY A 156 -61.67 6.31 -53.31
CA GLY A 156 -60.85 5.44 -54.17
C GLY A 156 -59.42 5.91 -54.48
N THR A 157 -58.42 5.14 -54.02
CA THR A 157 -57.35 4.45 -54.77
C THR A 157 -56.67 3.47 -53.78
N ASP A 158 -56.12 2.35 -54.24
CA ASP A 158 -55.41 1.37 -53.39
C ASP A 158 -54.34 2.07 -52.52
N GLY A 159 -54.27 1.68 -51.25
CA GLY A 159 -53.34 2.27 -50.29
C GLY A 159 -51.89 1.95 -50.66
N THR A 160 -51.05 2.97 -50.80
CA THR A 160 -49.60 2.80 -50.89
C THR A 160 -49.07 2.21 -49.58
N ASP A 161 -48.14 1.26 -49.66
CA ASP A 161 -47.48 0.66 -48.49
C ASP A 161 -47.01 1.74 -47.50
N GLY A 162 -47.26 1.51 -46.21
CA GLY A 162 -46.84 2.41 -45.15
C GLY A 162 -45.33 2.60 -45.18
N ARG A 163 -44.86 3.85 -45.15
CA ARG A 163 -43.42 4.15 -45.08
C ARG A 163 -42.81 3.49 -43.84
N ASP A 164 -41.65 2.87 -44.02
CA ASP A 164 -40.89 2.31 -42.91
C ASP A 164 -40.68 3.36 -41.80
N GLY A 165 -40.81 2.92 -40.56
CA GLY A 165 -40.56 3.77 -39.40
C GLY A 165 -39.12 4.25 -39.39
N ILE A 166 -38.91 5.53 -39.06
CA ILE A 166 -37.57 6.08 -38.85
C ILE A 166 -36.87 5.37 -37.69
N ASP A 167 -35.62 4.97 -37.93
CA ASP A 167 -34.77 4.39 -36.89
C ASP A 167 -34.68 5.31 -35.67
N GLY A 168 -34.80 4.71 -34.48
CA GLY A 168 -34.65 5.44 -33.23
C GLY A 168 -33.25 6.05 -33.11
N LYS A 169 -33.15 7.26 -32.54
CA LYS A 169 -31.85 7.88 -32.26
C LYS A 169 -31.08 7.03 -31.24
N ASN A 170 -29.78 6.87 -31.47
CA ASN A 170 -28.88 6.28 -30.49
C ASN A 170 -28.97 7.03 -29.15
N GLY A 171 -28.91 6.28 -28.05
CA GLY A 171 -28.82 6.85 -26.70
C GLY A 171 -27.55 7.69 -26.53
N GLN A 172 -27.54 8.59 -25.55
CA GLN A 172 -26.34 9.33 -25.18
C GLN A 172 -25.34 8.42 -24.45
N ASP A 173 -24.06 8.66 -24.67
CA ASP A 173 -22.99 7.98 -23.95
C ASP A 173 -23.00 8.34 -22.46
N GLY A 174 -22.66 7.38 -21.60
CA GLY A 174 -22.55 7.58 -20.16
C GLY A 174 -21.35 8.43 -19.75
N LYS A 175 -21.34 8.87 -18.48
CA LYS A 175 -20.21 9.62 -17.91
C LYS A 175 -18.95 8.74 -17.82
N SER A 176 -17.78 9.35 -18.06
CA SER A 176 -16.49 8.69 -17.83
C SER A 176 -16.19 8.54 -16.33
N ALA A 177 -15.32 7.61 -15.97
CA ALA A 177 -14.88 7.42 -14.58
C ALA A 177 -14.24 8.70 -13.99
N TYR A 178 -13.52 9.48 -14.82
CA TYR A 178 -12.97 10.77 -14.43
C TYR A 178 -14.07 11.81 -14.17
N GLN A 179 -15.12 11.84 -14.99
CA GLN A 179 -16.25 12.74 -14.77
C GLN A 179 -17.02 12.39 -13.50
N ILE A 180 -17.21 11.09 -13.21
CA ILE A 180 -17.79 10.64 -11.94
C ILE A 180 -16.89 11.04 -10.75
N TRP A 181 -15.57 10.93 -10.89
CA TRP A 181 -14.61 11.36 -9.88
C TRP A 181 -14.70 12.86 -9.57
N LEU A 182 -14.86 13.71 -10.59
CA LEU A 182 -15.12 15.14 -10.42
C LEU A 182 -16.47 15.41 -9.75
N ASP A 183 -17.53 14.71 -10.18
CA ASP A 183 -18.88 14.86 -9.62
C ASP A 183 -18.95 14.49 -8.13
N LEU A 184 -18.05 13.64 -7.65
CA LEU A 184 -17.87 13.29 -6.23
C LEU A 184 -17.15 14.39 -5.41
N GLY A 185 -16.88 15.56 -6.01
CA GLY A 185 -16.26 16.71 -5.35
C GLY A 185 -14.74 16.73 -5.40
N ASN A 186 -14.11 15.84 -6.18
CA ASN A 186 -12.67 15.90 -6.39
C ASN A 186 -12.32 16.94 -7.45
N SER A 187 -11.09 17.44 -7.40
CA SER A 187 -10.55 18.38 -8.38
C SER A 187 -9.14 17.97 -8.76
N GLY A 188 -8.77 18.13 -10.03
CA GLY A 188 -7.44 17.80 -10.51
C GLY A 188 -7.47 17.48 -11.99
N SER A 189 -6.35 17.05 -12.52
CA SER A 189 -6.19 16.51 -13.87
C SER A 189 -6.57 15.03 -13.95
N GLU A 190 -6.70 14.50 -15.16
CA GLU A 190 -6.82 13.05 -15.37
C GLU A 190 -5.64 12.28 -14.77
N GLN A 191 -4.45 12.89 -14.73
CA GLN A 191 -3.28 12.28 -14.12
C GLN A 191 -3.42 12.18 -12.59
N ASP A 192 -4.05 13.18 -11.96
CA ASP A 192 -4.36 13.16 -10.52
C ASP A 192 -5.40 12.07 -10.22
N PHE A 193 -6.39 11.91 -11.09
CA PHE A 193 -7.34 10.80 -11.03
C PHE A 193 -6.61 9.45 -11.14
N ILE A 194 -5.77 9.23 -12.16
CA ILE A 194 -4.99 7.99 -12.29
C ILE A 194 -4.08 7.75 -11.09
N ASN A 195 -3.50 8.80 -10.51
CA ASN A 195 -2.71 8.69 -9.29
C ASN A 195 -3.56 8.31 -8.07
N SER A 196 -4.80 8.80 -7.97
CA SER A 196 -5.74 8.41 -6.91
C SER A 196 -6.16 6.94 -6.97
N LEU A 197 -6.11 6.32 -8.15
CA LEU A 197 -6.42 4.90 -8.35
C LEU A 197 -5.26 3.97 -7.96
N LYS A 198 -4.04 4.50 -7.82
CA LYS A 198 -2.90 3.70 -7.35
C LYS A 198 -3.09 3.42 -5.87
N ALA A 199 -2.92 2.17 -5.47
CA ALA A 199 -2.91 1.79 -4.05
C ALA A 199 -1.83 2.62 -3.34
N GLN A 200 -2.26 3.61 -2.54
CA GLN A 200 -1.36 4.40 -1.72
C GLN A 200 -0.99 3.54 -0.51
N SER A 201 -0.04 2.62 -0.68
CA SER A 201 0.62 2.00 0.45
C SER A 201 1.25 3.12 1.28
N GLU A 202 0.96 3.19 2.57
CA GLU A 202 1.72 4.05 3.47
C GLU A 202 3.19 3.65 3.36
N ARG A 203 3.99 4.53 2.76
CA ARG A 203 5.41 4.27 2.56
C ARG A 203 6.11 4.60 3.88
N HIS A 204 6.79 3.60 4.43
CA HIS A 204 7.55 3.73 5.68
C HIS A 204 9.00 4.17 5.42
N VAL A 205 9.75 4.42 6.49
CA VAL A 205 11.22 4.55 6.40
C VAL A 205 11.82 3.25 5.85
N PRO A 206 12.86 3.30 5.00
CA PRO A 206 13.36 2.09 4.36
C PRO A 206 13.93 1.12 5.39
N THR A 207 13.74 -0.20 5.24
CA THR A 207 14.38 -1.22 6.10
C THR A 207 15.43 -2.05 5.36
N GLY A 208 15.46 -1.94 4.03
CA GLY A 208 16.45 -2.59 3.18
C GLY A 208 16.52 -1.99 1.79
N TYR A 209 17.51 -2.43 1.02
CA TYR A 209 17.69 -2.04 -0.36
C TYR A 209 18.17 -3.22 -1.21
N THR A 210 17.93 -3.13 -2.51
CA THR A 210 18.55 -3.99 -3.53
C THR A 210 19.40 -3.13 -4.46
N LEU A 211 20.61 -3.56 -4.77
CA LEU A 211 21.45 -2.93 -5.79
C LEU A 211 21.10 -3.53 -7.16
N ASP A 212 20.57 -2.71 -8.07
CA ASP A 212 20.39 -3.07 -9.47
C ASP A 212 21.58 -2.57 -10.30
N THR A 213 22.36 -3.52 -10.79
CA THR A 213 23.54 -3.25 -11.63
C THR A 213 23.24 -3.29 -13.13
N SER A 214 21.99 -3.59 -13.51
CA SER A 214 21.54 -3.59 -14.91
C SER A 214 21.22 -2.18 -15.42
N THR A 215 20.92 -1.24 -14.52
CA THR A 215 20.65 0.17 -14.85
C THR A 215 21.95 0.96 -15.08
N LYS A 216 21.86 2.08 -15.79
CA LYS A 216 22.96 3.05 -15.94
C LYS A 216 22.42 4.47 -15.67
N PRO A 217 22.72 5.10 -14.52
CA PRO A 217 23.56 4.62 -13.42
C PRO A 217 23.01 3.37 -12.71
N TRP A 218 23.87 2.65 -11.99
CA TRP A 218 23.45 1.66 -11.00
C TRP A 218 22.50 2.32 -9.98
N THR A 219 21.47 1.59 -9.59
CA THR A 219 20.39 2.09 -8.73
C THR A 219 20.27 1.27 -7.46
N LEU A 220 20.03 1.95 -6.35
CA LEU A 220 19.61 1.35 -5.09
C LEU A 220 18.09 1.45 -5.02
N LEU A 221 17.42 0.31 -5.07
CA LEU A 221 15.98 0.23 -4.90
C LEU A 221 15.69 -0.06 -3.42
N PHE A 222 15.14 0.93 -2.73
CA PHE A 222 14.71 0.75 -1.35
C PHE A 222 13.33 0.10 -1.28
N ASP A 223 13.10 -0.66 -0.22
CA ASP A 223 11.83 -1.35 0.05
C ASP A 223 10.64 -0.41 0.27
N ASN A 224 10.89 0.86 0.57
CA ASN A 224 9.88 1.92 0.63
C ASN A 224 9.54 2.53 -0.75
N GLY A 225 10.11 2.01 -1.83
CA GLY A 225 9.86 2.45 -3.21
C GLY A 225 10.68 3.66 -3.65
N CYS A 226 11.56 4.20 -2.79
CA CYS A 226 12.54 5.19 -3.22
C CYS A 226 13.62 4.54 -4.08
N ILE A 227 14.10 5.27 -5.08
CA ILE A 227 15.22 4.86 -5.92
C ILE A 227 16.35 5.86 -5.68
N VAL A 228 17.52 5.38 -5.30
CA VAL A 228 18.70 6.23 -5.11
C VAL A 228 19.77 5.86 -6.13
N TYR A 229 20.27 6.85 -6.84
CA TYR A 229 21.40 6.68 -7.74
C TYR A 229 22.38 7.83 -7.61
N ASN A 230 23.55 7.66 -8.21
CA ASN A 230 24.60 8.66 -8.22
C ASN A 230 25.03 8.95 -9.65
N SER A 231 24.91 10.20 -10.09
CA SER A 231 25.23 10.61 -11.46
C SER A 231 26.73 10.76 -11.72
N LEU A 232 27.56 10.92 -10.69
CA LEU A 232 29.00 11.11 -10.83
C LEU A 232 29.77 9.77 -10.84
N TYR A 233 29.29 8.78 -10.09
CA TYR A 233 29.95 7.50 -9.88
C TYR A 233 29.09 6.31 -10.31
N TRP A 234 28.47 6.42 -11.48
CA TRP A 234 27.36 5.61 -11.96
C TRP A 234 27.56 4.08 -12.02
N ASN A 235 28.78 3.54 -11.94
CA ASN A 235 29.07 2.10 -11.94
C ASN A 235 30.18 1.70 -10.93
N ASN A 236 30.39 2.53 -9.91
CA ASN A 236 31.49 2.31 -8.98
C ASN A 236 31.10 1.30 -7.88
N GLY A 237 31.70 0.10 -7.95
CA GLY A 237 31.52 -0.96 -6.96
C GLY A 237 31.86 -0.56 -5.53
N ALA A 238 32.80 0.35 -5.30
CA ALA A 238 33.12 0.81 -3.94
C ALA A 238 31.95 1.58 -3.32
N ILE A 239 31.29 2.43 -4.11
CA ILE A 239 30.25 3.37 -3.65
C ILE A 239 28.90 2.69 -3.42
N PHE A 240 28.61 1.64 -4.20
CA PHE A 240 27.31 0.97 -4.20
C PHE A 240 27.30 -0.40 -3.52
N ARG A 241 28.45 -1.05 -3.30
CA ARG A 241 28.48 -2.35 -2.62
C ARG A 241 28.65 -2.15 -1.11
N PRO A 242 27.87 -2.86 -0.29
CA PRO A 242 28.14 -2.92 1.13
C PRO A 242 29.51 -3.54 1.38
N ASP A 243 30.31 -2.88 2.20
CA ASP A 243 31.62 -3.37 2.62
C ASP A 243 31.55 -3.66 4.12
N PRO A 244 31.60 -4.93 4.54
CA PRO A 244 31.58 -5.30 5.96
C PRO A 244 32.69 -4.64 6.78
N SER A 245 33.81 -4.28 6.16
CA SER A 245 34.91 -3.55 6.81
C SER A 245 34.62 -2.05 7.01
N ASN A 246 33.60 -1.51 6.33
CA ASN A 246 33.11 -0.14 6.48
C ASN A 246 31.97 0.00 7.51
N GLN A 247 31.54 -1.07 8.17
CA GLN A 247 30.66 -0.98 9.34
C GLN A 247 31.49 -0.47 10.54
N ARG A 248 31.59 0.86 10.66
CA ARG A 248 32.37 1.52 11.71
C ARG A 248 31.62 1.57 13.04
N ALA A 249 32.35 1.86 14.12
CA ALA A 249 31.78 2.00 15.46
C ALA A 249 30.73 3.14 15.52
N LYS A 250 29.92 3.15 16.58
CA LYS A 250 28.89 4.17 16.80
C LYS A 250 29.49 5.58 16.72
N GLY A 251 28.89 6.45 15.90
CA GLY A 251 29.32 7.84 15.68
C GLY A 251 30.33 8.05 14.55
N ASP A 252 30.88 6.99 13.96
CA ASP A 252 31.79 7.08 12.82
C ASP A 252 31.03 7.06 11.48
N PHE A 253 31.33 8.02 10.60
CA PHE A 253 30.78 8.08 9.24
C PHE A 253 31.58 7.16 8.29
N PRO A 254 30.93 6.26 7.52
CA PRO A 254 31.58 5.49 6.47
C PRO A 254 32.05 6.43 5.37
N VAL A 255 33.26 6.18 4.87
CA VAL A 255 33.82 7.02 3.81
C VAL A 255 33.43 6.51 2.43
N TYR A 256 33.27 5.19 2.21
CA TYR A 256 33.27 4.62 0.86
C TYR A 256 31.96 4.02 0.35
N SER A 257 30.85 3.99 1.10
CA SER A 257 29.61 3.33 0.66
C SER A 257 28.37 4.17 0.98
N ILE A 258 27.65 4.63 -0.05
CA ILE A 258 26.36 5.33 0.09
C ILE A 258 25.32 4.47 0.83
N PRO A 259 25.08 3.20 0.45
CA PRO A 259 24.05 2.43 1.11
C PRO A 259 24.40 2.13 2.56
N ASP A 260 25.66 1.85 2.90
CA ASP A 260 26.04 1.61 4.30
C ASP A 260 25.86 2.87 5.15
N THR A 261 26.21 4.05 4.63
CA THR A 261 25.99 5.32 5.35
C THR A 261 24.51 5.56 5.60
N ILE A 262 23.63 5.33 4.61
CA ILE A 262 22.17 5.45 4.79
C ILE A 262 21.68 4.46 5.86
N MET A 263 22.09 3.19 5.75
CA MET A 263 21.66 2.14 6.68
C MET A 263 22.21 2.36 8.11
N ASN A 264 23.38 2.98 8.27
CA ASN A 264 23.90 3.32 9.59
C ASN A 264 23.11 4.42 10.28
N VAL A 265 22.60 5.41 9.53
CA VAL A 265 21.65 6.40 10.08
C VAL A 265 20.36 5.69 10.50
N LEU A 266 19.81 4.86 9.62
CA LEU A 266 18.59 4.10 9.88
C LEU A 266 18.72 3.23 11.15
N LYS A 267 19.85 2.54 11.33
CA LYS A 267 20.13 1.68 12.48
C LYS A 267 20.47 2.45 13.77
N GLY A 268 20.49 3.79 13.73
CA GLY A 268 20.88 4.61 14.88
C GLY A 268 22.36 4.50 15.25
N LEU A 269 23.20 3.97 14.35
CA LEU A 269 24.65 3.97 14.50
C LEU A 269 25.26 5.34 14.25
N ILE A 270 24.54 6.17 13.47
CA ILE A 270 24.83 7.58 13.23
C ILE A 270 23.57 8.39 13.56
N LEU A 271 23.68 9.28 14.54
CA LEU A 271 22.60 10.19 14.93
C LEU A 271 22.73 11.53 14.19
N TYR A 272 21.61 12.24 14.03
CA TYR A 272 21.61 13.58 13.42
C TYR A 272 22.49 14.57 14.22
N SER A 273 22.55 14.42 15.54
CA SER A 273 23.39 15.23 16.43
C SER A 273 24.88 14.97 16.21
N GLU A 274 25.27 13.74 15.88
CA GLU A 274 26.64 13.39 15.51
C GLU A 274 26.99 13.98 14.14
N PHE A 275 26.06 13.92 13.17
CA PHE A 275 26.23 14.60 11.88
C PHE A 275 26.40 16.11 12.04
N LYS A 276 25.54 16.77 12.82
CA LYS A 276 25.59 18.21 13.12
C LYS A 276 26.94 18.62 13.72
N ASN A 277 27.49 17.80 14.61
CA ASN A 277 28.73 18.08 15.33
C ASN A 277 29.98 17.46 14.68
N SER A 278 29.89 16.99 13.43
CA SER A 278 31.02 16.39 12.70
C SER A 278 31.74 17.40 11.79
N ASN A 279 32.98 17.06 11.42
CA ASN A 279 33.71 17.68 10.31
C ASN A 279 33.66 16.82 9.04
N TRP A 280 32.75 15.84 8.96
CA TRP A 280 32.60 14.98 7.79
C TRP A 280 32.11 15.81 6.59
N ASP A 281 32.74 15.66 5.44
CA ASP A 281 32.49 16.49 4.25
C ASP A 281 31.27 16.03 3.42
N GLY A 282 30.63 14.93 3.81
CA GLY A 282 29.54 14.30 3.08
C GLY A 282 29.97 13.13 2.19
N GLY A 283 31.26 12.77 2.18
CA GLY A 283 31.78 11.62 1.44
C GLY A 283 31.39 11.61 -0.04
N PHE A 284 31.00 10.44 -0.56
CA PHE A 284 30.61 10.25 -1.97
C PHE A 284 29.16 10.61 -2.29
N PHE A 285 28.45 11.38 -1.44
CA PHE A 285 27.08 11.82 -1.75
C PHE A 285 26.99 12.87 -2.86
N GLY A 286 28.13 13.38 -3.36
CA GLY A 286 28.14 14.24 -4.53
C GLY A 286 27.46 13.58 -5.73
N GLY A 287 26.40 14.21 -6.27
CA GLY A 287 25.64 13.68 -7.40
C GLY A 287 24.60 12.61 -7.05
N THR A 288 24.35 12.36 -5.76
CA THR A 288 23.29 11.45 -5.32
C THR A 288 21.91 12.10 -5.51
N THR A 289 20.95 11.33 -6.00
CA THR A 289 19.56 11.77 -6.22
C THR A 289 18.60 10.71 -5.70
N VAL A 290 17.47 11.15 -5.14
CA VAL A 290 16.34 10.30 -4.75
C VAL A 290 15.20 10.50 -5.73
N GLU A 291 14.83 9.44 -6.43
CA GLU A 291 13.61 9.34 -7.20
C GLU A 291 12.49 8.75 -6.35
N ASN A 292 11.26 9.20 -6.63
CA ASN A 292 10.05 8.82 -5.90
C ASN A 292 10.18 9.01 -4.37
N PRO A 293 10.55 10.21 -3.88
CA PRO A 293 10.87 10.40 -2.47
C PRO A 293 9.64 10.28 -1.56
N ILE A 294 9.86 9.92 -0.29
CA ILE A 294 8.83 9.90 0.77
C ILE A 294 8.44 11.32 1.14
N THR A 295 9.43 12.19 1.32
CA THR A 295 9.25 13.60 1.67
C THR A 295 9.75 14.50 0.56
N ASN A 296 9.14 15.67 0.40
CA ASN A 296 9.52 16.60 -0.66
C ASN A 296 10.71 17.48 -0.22
N GLY A 297 11.93 17.11 -0.63
CA GLY A 297 13.15 17.89 -0.35
C GLY A 297 13.22 19.26 -1.03
N ASP A 298 12.42 19.51 -2.07
CA ASP A 298 12.45 20.78 -2.81
C ASP A 298 11.82 21.95 -2.04
N LYS A 299 11.05 21.65 -0.97
CA LYS A 299 10.48 22.67 -0.08
C LYS A 299 11.51 23.38 0.81
N TYR A 300 12.77 22.94 0.80
CA TYR A 300 13.86 23.51 1.59
C TYR A 300 15.00 24.09 0.72
N ASN A 301 15.60 25.17 1.22
CA ASN A 301 16.98 25.56 0.93
C ASN A 301 17.92 24.81 1.89
N TRP A 302 18.91 24.11 1.35
CA TRP A 302 19.83 23.25 2.09
C TRP A 302 21.19 23.91 2.39
N ASP A 303 21.38 25.19 2.09
CA ASP A 303 22.67 25.87 2.24
C ASP A 303 23.25 25.81 3.67
N GLY A 304 22.41 25.96 4.70
CA GLY A 304 22.86 25.89 6.09
C GLY A 304 23.37 24.50 6.50
N THR A 305 22.87 23.44 5.87
CA THR A 305 23.31 22.05 6.15
C THR A 305 24.72 21.74 5.63
N LYS A 306 25.31 22.64 4.81
CA LYS A 306 26.69 22.51 4.31
C LYS A 306 27.74 22.74 5.39
N ILE A 307 27.39 23.43 6.48
CA ILE A 307 28.36 23.92 7.45
C ILE A 307 28.82 22.78 8.36
N LYS A 308 30.14 22.61 8.47
CA LYS A 308 30.79 21.67 9.40
C LYS A 308 30.92 22.31 10.78
N LYS A 309 31.27 21.50 11.79
CA LYS A 309 31.56 21.99 13.15
C LYS A 309 32.68 23.05 13.17
N ASP A 310 33.68 22.92 12.30
CA ASP A 310 34.76 23.90 12.13
C ASP A 310 34.35 25.21 11.43
N GLY A 311 33.09 25.36 11.03
CA GLY A 311 32.55 26.54 10.34
C GLY A 311 32.79 26.57 8.83
N THR A 312 33.57 25.63 8.28
CA THR A 312 33.79 25.55 6.83
C THR A 312 32.65 24.79 6.14
N SER A 313 32.43 25.07 4.86
CA SER A 313 31.32 24.49 4.09
C SER A 313 31.75 23.27 3.26
N ALA A 314 30.89 22.27 3.16
CA ALA A 314 31.06 21.12 2.26
C ALA A 314 29.73 20.79 1.58
N LYS A 315 29.70 20.84 0.24
CA LYS A 315 28.47 20.65 -0.56
C LYS A 315 27.81 19.29 -0.34
N ASN A 316 28.61 18.23 -0.22
CA ASN A 316 28.08 16.86 -0.13
C ASN A 316 27.32 16.62 1.17
N ARG A 317 27.60 17.39 2.25
CA ARG A 317 26.80 17.35 3.49
C ARG A 317 25.34 17.69 3.25
N ALA A 318 25.07 18.69 2.41
CA ALA A 318 23.71 19.08 2.08
C ALA A 318 22.99 18.02 1.23
N ILE A 319 23.71 17.39 0.29
CA ILE A 319 23.15 16.31 -0.53
C ILE A 319 22.85 15.09 0.34
N PHE A 320 23.74 14.76 1.28
CA PHE A 320 23.51 13.72 2.27
C PHE A 320 22.25 14.01 3.11
N ALA A 321 22.17 15.19 3.74
CA ALA A 321 21.03 15.56 4.57
C ALA A 321 19.71 15.51 3.80
N ARG A 322 19.70 16.04 2.56
CA ARG A 322 18.56 15.94 1.65
C ARG A 322 18.20 14.49 1.31
N THR A 323 19.19 13.64 1.03
CA THR A 323 18.96 12.22 0.71
C THR A 323 18.30 11.49 1.88
N ILE A 324 18.82 11.64 3.10
CA ILE A 324 18.27 11.00 4.30
C ILE A 324 16.85 11.49 4.58
N TYR A 325 16.60 12.78 4.38
CA TYR A 325 15.27 13.38 4.50
C TYR A 325 14.29 12.82 3.46
N GLU A 326 14.65 12.83 2.17
CA GLU A 326 13.81 12.35 1.06
C GLU A 326 13.49 10.86 1.15
N LEU A 327 14.36 10.08 1.81
CA LEU A 327 14.09 8.69 2.18
C LEU A 327 13.10 8.53 3.35
N GLY A 328 12.70 9.63 3.99
CA GLY A 328 11.80 9.67 5.14
C GLY A 328 12.46 9.39 6.49
N ILE A 329 13.79 9.24 6.54
CA ILE A 329 14.50 8.83 7.75
C ILE A 329 14.60 9.99 8.76
N TRP A 330 14.80 11.21 8.29
CA TRP A 330 14.79 12.41 9.14
C TRP A 330 13.52 13.23 8.90
N SER A 331 12.99 13.81 9.97
CA SER A 331 11.79 14.65 9.95
C SER A 331 12.10 16.10 9.57
N ASP A 332 11.05 16.90 9.38
CA ASP A 332 11.15 18.35 9.15
C ASP A 332 11.90 19.05 10.29
N GLU A 333 11.59 18.70 11.55
CA GLU A 333 12.22 19.29 12.74
C GLU A 333 13.73 19.01 12.76
N ILE A 334 14.14 17.79 12.39
CA ILE A 334 15.55 17.40 12.35
C ILE A 334 16.30 18.20 11.29
N VAL A 335 15.79 18.28 10.06
CA VAL A 335 16.52 18.97 8.98
C VAL A 335 16.57 20.48 9.19
N GLU A 336 15.55 21.06 9.80
CA GLU A 336 15.55 22.46 10.23
C GLU A 336 16.61 22.71 11.30
N GLU A 337 16.75 21.78 12.27
CA GLU A 337 17.83 21.84 13.28
C GLU A 337 19.24 21.72 12.67
N LEU A 338 19.36 21.01 11.54
CA LEU A 338 20.60 20.88 10.76
C LEU A 338 20.88 22.12 9.88
N GLY A 339 19.96 23.07 9.79
CA GLY A 339 20.12 24.32 9.04
C GLY A 339 19.42 24.36 7.67
N ALA A 340 18.50 23.43 7.38
CA ALA A 340 17.61 23.58 6.23
C ALA A 340 16.57 24.68 6.52
N VAL A 341 16.24 25.49 5.50
CA VAL A 341 15.31 26.62 5.64
C VAL A 341 14.17 26.46 4.64
N ARG A 342 12.91 26.53 5.09
CA ARG A 342 11.73 26.40 4.18
C ARG A 342 11.76 27.52 3.13
N LYS A 343 11.42 27.19 1.88
CA LYS A 343 11.33 28.14 0.76
C LYS A 343 10.02 28.91 0.76
#